data_AF-A0A3B0FFY3-F1
#
_entry.id   AF-A0A3B0FFY3-F1
#
_cell.length_a   1.000
_cell.length_b   1.000
_cell.length_c   1.000
_cell.angle_alpha   90.00
_cell.angle_beta   90.00
_cell.angle_gamma   90.00
#
_symmetry.space_group_name_H-M   'P 1'
#
loop_
_entity.id
_entity.type
_entity.pdbx_description
1 polymer ?
#
loop_
_entity_poly.entity_id
_entity_poly.type
_entity_poly.pdbx_seq_one_letter_code
_entity_poly.pdbx_strand_id
1 'polypeptide(L)'
;MSRATELSSGRILPMLVEMASMEWIDRRAREVFAAPWPLARMALVGASPVDEVVAGFYTARHTPTCPTRFFTSVDKAMTWLTEE
;
A
#
# COMPACT_ATOMS: atom_id res chain seq x y z
N MET A 1 -13.69 2.57 6.47
CA MET A 1 -12.86 1.66 7.27
C MET A 1 -13.62 0.40 7.72
N SER A 2 -14.90 0.48 8.14
CA SER A 2 -15.66 -0.70 8.63
C SER A 2 -15.61 -1.90 7.69
N ARG A 3 -15.72 -1.69 6.37
CA ARG A 3 -15.68 -2.77 5.38
C ARG A 3 -14.34 -3.51 5.32
N ALA A 4 -13.22 -2.80 5.44
CA ALA A 4 -11.90 -3.43 5.45
C ALA A 4 -11.68 -4.25 6.72
N THR A 5 -12.13 -3.74 7.87
CA THR A 5 -12.11 -4.46 9.15
C THR A 5 -12.99 -5.71 9.13
N GLU A 6 -14.15 -5.63 8.49
CA GLU A 6 -15.08 -6.74 8.34
C GLU A 6 -14.48 -7.83 7.43
N LEU A 7 -13.83 -7.45 6.33
CA LEU A 7 -13.12 -8.37 5.44
C LEU A 7 -11.91 -9.04 6.11
N SER A 8 -11.23 -8.34 7.03
CA SER A 8 -10.10 -8.91 7.75
C SER A 8 -10.51 -9.73 8.99
N SER A 9 -11.79 -9.71 9.35
CA SER A 9 -12.31 -10.21 10.63
C SER A 9 -11.55 -9.64 11.84
N GLY A 10 -11.13 -8.37 11.75
CA GLY A 10 -10.33 -7.71 12.78
C GLY A 10 -8.86 -8.15 12.86
N ARG A 11 -8.39 -9.02 11.96
CA ARG A 11 -6.98 -9.45 11.92
C ARG A 11 -6.10 -8.42 11.22
N ILE A 12 -4.84 -8.36 11.65
CA ILE A 12 -3.78 -7.61 10.98
C ILE A 12 -3.31 -8.47 9.80
N LEU A 13 -3.51 -7.98 8.58
CA LEU A 13 -3.16 -8.69 7.35
C LEU A 13 -2.15 -7.87 6.53
N PRO A 14 -1.31 -8.54 5.70
CA PRO A 14 -0.56 -7.86 4.66
C PRO A 14 -1.51 -7.28 3.59
N MET A 15 -1.12 -6.17 2.98
CA MET A 15 -1.90 -5.49 1.93
C MET A 15 -1.08 -5.32 0.67
N LEU A 16 -1.63 -5.76 -0.47
CA LEU A 16 -1.11 -5.46 -1.80
C LEU A 16 -1.91 -4.30 -2.40
N VAL A 17 -1.23 -3.27 -2.89
CA VAL A 17 -1.81 -2.10 -3.55
C VAL A 17 -1.22 -2.00 -4.94
N GLU A 18 -2.04 -2.28 -5.96
CA GLU A 18 -1.64 -2.13 -7.35
C GLU A 18 -2.02 -0.74 -7.88
N MET A 19 -1.01 0.02 -8.28
CA MET A 19 -1.08 1.41 -8.78
C MET A 19 -0.76 1.50 -10.28
N ALA A 20 -0.44 0.39 -10.94
CA ALA A 20 0.10 0.31 -12.30
C ALA A 20 -0.76 0.95 -13.42
N SER A 21 -1.98 1.38 -13.13
CA SER A 21 -2.90 2.07 -14.06
C SER A 21 -3.41 3.42 -13.53
N MET A 22 -2.80 3.94 -12.46
CA MET A 22 -3.32 5.08 -11.73
C MET A 22 -2.72 6.39 -12.26
N GLU A 23 -3.40 7.04 -13.22
CA GLU A 23 -2.95 8.34 -13.76
C GLU A 23 -2.97 9.46 -12.70
N TRP A 24 -3.91 9.39 -11.75
CA TRP A 24 -3.96 10.33 -10.63
C TRP A 24 -4.64 9.69 -9.42
N ILE A 25 -4.09 9.94 -8.23
CA ILE A 25 -4.75 9.66 -6.97
C ILE A 25 -5.61 10.85 -6.53
N ASP A 26 -6.91 10.62 -6.36
CA ASP A 26 -7.84 11.63 -5.84
C ASP A 26 -7.42 12.09 -4.44
N ARG A 27 -7.70 13.34 -4.08
CA ARG A 27 -7.39 13.87 -2.75
C ARG A 27 -8.04 13.05 -1.62
N ARG A 28 -9.28 12.59 -1.81
CA ARG A 28 -9.95 11.72 -0.83
C ARG A 28 -9.29 10.36 -0.73
N ALA A 29 -8.77 9.83 -1.84
CA ALA A 29 -7.99 8.60 -1.79
C ALA A 29 -6.70 8.81 -0.98
N ARG A 30 -5.98 9.92 -1.20
CA ARG A 30 -4.81 10.28 -0.36
C ARG A 30 -5.16 10.34 1.12
N GLU A 31 -6.28 10.97 1.49
CA GLU A 31 -6.73 11.07 2.89
C GLU A 31 -7.05 9.69 3.50
N VAL A 32 -7.67 8.79 2.73
CA VAL A 32 -7.96 7.42 3.17
C VAL A 32 -6.71 6.58 3.33
N PHE A 33 -5.76 6.68 2.39
CA PHE A 33 -4.48 6.00 2.50
C PHE A 33 -3.69 6.53 3.69
N ALA A 34 -3.64 7.86 3.89
CA ALA A 34 -2.93 8.52 4.98
C ALA A 34 -3.41 8.21 6.40
N ALA A 35 -4.59 7.60 6.56
CA ALA A 35 -5.09 7.18 7.86
C ALA A 35 -4.17 6.11 8.48
N PRO A 36 -4.12 5.96 9.81
CA PRO A 36 -3.43 4.83 10.43
C PRO A 36 -4.16 3.52 10.10
N TRP A 37 -3.45 2.57 9.50
CA TRP A 37 -3.98 1.25 9.16
C TRP A 37 -3.36 0.16 10.06
N PRO A 38 -4.15 -0.77 10.60
CA PRO A 38 -3.65 -1.92 11.34
C PRO A 38 -3.16 -3.02 10.38
N LEU A 39 -2.08 -2.75 9.64
CA LEU A 39 -1.51 -3.65 8.65
C LEU A 39 -0.19 -4.24 9.14
N ALA A 40 0.07 -5.49 8.74
CA ALA A 40 1.34 -6.15 9.05
C ALA A 40 2.46 -5.59 8.17
N ARG A 41 2.20 -5.52 6.86
CA ARG A 41 3.11 -5.06 5.80
C ARG A 41 2.28 -4.54 4.63
N MET A 42 2.84 -3.59 3.87
CA MET A 42 2.20 -3.03 2.68
C MET A 42 3.14 -3.08 1.48
N ALA A 43 2.69 -3.69 0.38
CA ALA A 43 3.41 -3.68 -0.89
C ALA A 43 2.68 -2.83 -1.92
N LEU A 44 3.39 -1.88 -2.50
CA LEU A 44 2.92 -0.97 -3.54
C LEU A 44 3.47 -1.46 -4.88
N VAL A 45 2.63 -1.73 -5.86
CA VAL A 45 3.05 -2.19 -7.19
C VAL A 45 2.72 -1.14 -8.24
N GLY A 46 3.74 -0.57 -8.89
CA GLY A 46 3.57 0.38 -9.99
C GLY A 46 4.23 -0.10 -11.28
N ALA A 47 3.95 0.57 -12.38
CA ALA A 47 4.53 0.26 -13.69
C ALA A 47 5.55 1.32 -14.16
N SER A 48 5.56 2.50 -13.53
CA SER A 48 6.35 3.65 -13.95
C SER A 48 7.33 4.11 -12.85
N PRO A 49 8.50 4.68 -13.22
CA PRO A 49 9.35 5.42 -12.27
C PRO A 49 8.63 6.57 -11.56
N VAL A 50 7.57 7.12 -12.19
CA VAL A 50 6.71 8.13 -11.56
C VAL A 50 5.96 7.52 -10.36
N ASP A 51 5.49 6.27 -10.48
CA ASP A 51 4.78 5.57 -9.40
C ASP A 51 5.71 5.31 -8.21
N GLU A 52 6.98 5.02 -8.48
CA GLU A 52 8.01 4.85 -7.44
C GLU A 52 8.22 6.15 -6.65
N VAL A 53 8.33 7.28 -7.34
CA VAL A 53 8.47 8.60 -6.70
C VAL A 53 7.22 8.95 -5.89
N VAL A 54 6.02 8.67 -6.42
CA VAL A 54 4.75 8.88 -5.71
C VAL A 54 4.67 8.01 -4.46
N ALA A 55 5.04 6.73 -4.55
CA ALA A 55 5.11 5.80 -3.43
C ALA A 55 6.12 6.25 -2.36
N GLY A 56 7.30 6.69 -2.79
CA GLY A 56 8.34 7.21 -1.91
C GLY A 56 7.89 8.48 -1.18
N PHE A 57 7.30 9.44 -1.90
CA PHE A 57 6.74 10.66 -1.31
C PHE A 57 5.65 10.35 -0.29
N TYR A 58 4.77 9.41 -0.61
CA TYR A 58 3.73 8.95 0.30
C TYR A 58 4.34 8.35 1.59
N THR A 59 5.30 7.45 1.46
CA THR A 59 5.97 6.79 2.60
C THR A 59 6.67 7.81 3.49
N ALA A 60 7.38 8.77 2.90
CA ALA A 60 8.09 9.83 3.62
C ALA A 60 7.14 10.80 4.35
N ARG A 61 5.97 11.09 3.78
CA ARG A 61 5.01 12.06 4.34
C ARG A 61 4.09 11.47 5.40
N HIS A 62 3.77 10.18 5.30
CA HIS A 62 2.77 9.54 6.15
C HIS A 62 3.36 8.63 7.23
N THR A 63 4.68 8.39 7.21
CA THR A 63 5.42 7.60 8.21
C THR A 63 4.64 6.34 8.63
N PRO A 64 4.34 5.44 7.69
CA PRO A 64 3.52 4.27 7.97
C PRO A 64 4.12 3.47 9.13
N THR A 65 3.27 3.09 10.08
CA THR A 65 3.66 2.29 11.25
C THR A 65 4.02 0.85 10.90
N CYS A 66 3.79 0.43 9.66
CA CYS A 66 4.12 -0.88 9.13
C CYS A 66 5.17 -0.78 8.01
N PRO A 67 6.04 -1.81 7.85
CA PRO A 67 6.95 -1.90 6.72
C PRO A 67 6.21 -1.73 5.39
N THR A 68 6.64 -0.76 4.59
CA THR A 68 6.03 -0.41 3.30
C THR A 68 7.10 -0.44 2.22
N ARG A 69 6.86 -1.15 1.11
CA ARG A 69 7.84 -1.31 0.03
C ARG A 69 7.19 -1.20 -1.35
N PHE A 70 7.90 -0.55 -2.28
CA PHE A 70 7.50 -0.45 -3.68
C PHE A 70 8.11 -1.57 -4.52
N PHE A 71 7.35 -2.04 -5.51
CA PHE A 71 7.72 -3.08 -6.47
C PHE A 71 7.23 -2.70 -7.86
N THR A 72 7.91 -3.21 -8.88
CA THR A 72 7.49 -3.12 -10.29
C THR A 72 6.85 -4.40 -10.81
N SER A 73 6.71 -5.42 -9.95
CA SER A 73 6.18 -6.74 -10.29
C SER A 73 5.30 -7.24 -9.14
N VAL A 74 4.08 -7.64 -9.48
CA VAL A 74 3.11 -8.22 -8.53
C VAL A 74 3.68 -9.48 -7.89
N ASP A 75 4.34 -10.35 -8.67
CA ASP A 75 4.90 -11.60 -8.15
C ASP A 75 5.93 -11.34 -7.04
N LYS A 76 6.84 -10.37 -7.25
CA LYS A 76 7.85 -10.00 -6.24
C LYS A 76 7.21 -9.39 -4.99
N ALA A 77 6.18 -8.57 -5.17
CA ALA A 77 5.43 -7.99 -4.07
C ALA A 77 4.72 -9.06 -3.24
N MET A 78 4.09 -10.02 -3.90
CA MET A 78 3.38 -11.13 -3.25
C MET A 78 4.35 -12.01 -2.47
N THR A 79 5.49 -12.39 -3.06
CA THR A 79 6.52 -13.15 -2.34
C THR A 79 6.92 -12.45 -1.04
N TRP A 80 7.24 -11.15 -1.12
CA TRP A 80 7.64 -10.37 0.05
C TRP A 80 6.52 -10.21 1.11
N LEU A 81 5.25 -10.11 0.68
CA LEU A 81 4.11 -10.05 1.60
C LEU A 81 3.85 -11.37 2.33
N THR A 82 4.23 -12.49 1.73
CA THR A 82 4.03 -13.85 2.27
C THR A 82 5.25 -14.43 2.98
N GLU A 83 6.43 -13.83 2.84
CA GLU A 83 7.62 -14.17 3.63
C GLU A 83 7.32 -13.92 5.11
N GLU A 84 7.63 -14.86 6.01
CA GLU A 84 7.38 -14.75 7.45
C GLU A 84 8.25 -13.67 8.12
#